data_AF-D1BSW3-F1
#
_entry.id   AF-D1BSW3-F1
#
_cell.length_a   1.000
_cell.length_b   1.000
_cell.length_c   1.000
_cell.angle_alpha   90.00
_cell.angle_beta   90.00
_cell.angle_gamma   90.00
#
_symmetry.space_group_name_H-M   'P 1'
#
loop_
_entity.id
_entity.type
_entity.pdbx_description
1 polymer ?
#
loop_
_entity_poly.entity_id
_entity_poly.type
_entity_poly.pdbx_seq_one_letter_code
_entity_poly.pdbx_strand_id
1 'polypeptide(L)'
;MDNQNEVVPARPRLHAVRSRHLPVIGTALLLAVVVGGAAAGEYWRLDPTAAPTFDAPVLPPPPPPPDPAPSMLPVPPGTGAGSTPWFLLALLVLAVVLLLLGTAYAVRQMLAGRAEPMPEPMDPDILVSGVHAAAGTIDLPVLVDAVEAALARLDAAGTPTDAVVAAWVLLEEAAAAHGWERHPSQTSTEFTAQLLDVSPAPPEHTATLRGLYQRARFTDHPVTPEHVAQARTALAAIARALDGAPA
;
A
#
# COMPACT_ATOMS: atom_id res chain seq x y z
N MET A 1 56.86 26.89 12.18
CA MET A 1 56.16 26.30 13.33
C MET A 1 54.89 27.12 13.50
N ASP A 2 53.91 26.95 12.63
CA ASP A 2 52.94 25.84 12.58
C ASP A 2 52.08 25.79 13.85
N ASN A 3 50.86 26.29 13.77
CA ASN A 3 49.71 25.70 14.46
C ASN A 3 48.41 26.25 13.85
N GLN A 4 47.92 25.55 12.81
CA GLN A 4 46.56 25.69 12.33
C GLN A 4 45.60 25.06 13.35
N ASN A 5 44.82 25.89 14.02
CA ASN A 5 43.75 25.43 14.90
C ASN A 5 42.49 25.17 14.04
N GLU A 6 42.42 23.99 13.41
CA GLU A 6 41.23 23.51 12.71
C GLU A 6 40.04 23.44 13.67
N VAL A 7 39.04 24.28 13.44
CA VAL A 7 37.73 24.14 14.06
C VAL A 7 36.99 23.05 13.29
N VAL A 8 37.03 21.82 13.81
CA VAL A 8 36.22 20.70 13.32
C VAL A 8 34.76 20.96 13.70
N PRO A 9 33.82 21.14 12.76
CA PRO A 9 32.41 21.24 13.12
C PRO A 9 31.89 19.87 13.57
N ALA A 10 31.30 19.85 14.77
CA ALA A 10 30.61 18.69 15.32
C ALA A 10 29.46 18.28 14.39
N ARG A 11 29.54 17.07 13.84
CA ARG A 11 28.45 16.50 13.01
C ARG A 11 27.20 16.31 13.88
N PRO A 12 26.02 16.81 13.48
CA PRO A 12 24.78 16.45 14.13
C PRO A 12 24.53 14.95 13.93
N ARG A 13 24.40 14.21 15.03
CA ARG A 13 23.92 12.83 15.02
C ARG A 13 22.44 12.86 14.66
N LEU A 14 22.11 12.68 13.38
CA LEU A 14 20.75 12.39 12.95
C LEU A 14 20.31 11.09 13.63
N HIS A 15 19.38 11.21 14.59
CA HIS A 15 18.62 10.08 15.07
C HIS A 15 17.75 9.59 13.92
N ALA A 16 18.29 8.65 13.15
CA ALA A 16 17.53 7.86 12.21
C ALA A 16 16.52 7.03 13.01
N VAL A 17 15.29 7.54 13.14
CA VAL A 17 14.12 6.70 13.44
C VAL A 17 13.82 5.92 12.15
N ARG A 18 14.72 4.99 11.84
CA ARG A 18 14.52 3.96 10.82
C ARG A 18 13.35 3.12 11.34
N SER A 19 12.18 3.33 10.77
CA SER A 19 10.96 2.56 11.06
C SER A 19 11.22 1.07 10.78
N ARG A 20 11.71 0.37 11.81
CA ARG A 20 12.13 -1.04 11.80
C ARG A 20 10.99 -2.03 11.50
N HIS A 21 9.76 -1.54 11.31
CA HIS A 21 8.58 -2.38 11.18
C HIS A 21 8.22 -2.72 9.72
N LEU A 22 8.70 -1.95 8.73
CA LEU A 22 8.48 -2.25 7.31
C LEU A 22 8.98 -3.65 6.88
N PRO A 23 10.20 -4.10 7.21
CA PRO A 23 10.67 -5.43 6.81
C PRO A 23 9.93 -6.53 7.56
N VAL A 24 9.44 -6.26 8.78
CA VAL A 24 8.73 -7.25 9.59
C VAL A 24 7.34 -7.53 9.01
N ILE A 25 6.63 -6.49 8.57
CA ILE A 25 5.29 -6.64 7.95
C ILE A 25 5.39 -7.41 6.63
N GLY A 26 6.36 -7.07 5.78
CA GLY A 26 6.58 -7.78 4.51
C GLY A 26 6.96 -9.26 4.72
N THR A 27 7.83 -9.54 5.70
CA THR A 27 8.23 -10.91 6.04
C THR A 27 7.07 -11.73 6.61
N ALA A 28 6.25 -11.13 7.47
CA ALA A 28 5.07 -11.79 8.02
C ALA A 28 4.03 -12.11 6.93
N LEU A 29 3.84 -11.20 5.97
CA LEU A 29 2.91 -11.40 4.85
C LEU A 29 3.39 -12.49 3.89
N LEU A 30 4.69 -12.52 3.58
CA LEU A 30 5.31 -13.58 2.80
C LEU A 30 5.21 -14.94 3.49
N LEU A 31 5.48 -15.01 4.80
CA LEU A 31 5.33 -16.25 5.57
C LEU A 31 3.87 -16.73 5.60
N ALA A 32 2.91 -15.81 5.74
CA ALA A 32 1.48 -16.16 5.70
C ALA A 32 1.07 -16.75 4.33
N VAL A 33 1.57 -16.18 3.23
CA VAL A 33 1.30 -16.69 1.86
C VAL A 33 1.95 -18.06 1.63
N VAL A 34 3.19 -18.26 2.07
CA VAL A 34 3.89 -19.54 1.93
C VAL A 34 3.23 -20.64 2.76
N VAL A 35 2.85 -20.35 4.01
CA VAL A 35 2.18 -21.31 4.89
C VAL A 35 0.75 -21.60 4.40
N GLY A 36 0.02 -20.59 3.93
CA GLY A 36 -1.30 -20.77 3.33
C GLY A 36 -1.27 -21.58 2.03
N GLY A 37 -0.25 -21.38 1.19
CA GLY A 37 -0.05 -22.14 -0.05
C GLY A 37 0.34 -23.61 0.20
N ALA A 38 1.14 -23.88 1.24
CA ALA A 38 1.51 -25.26 1.60
C ALA A 38 0.31 -26.06 2.15
N ALA A 39 -0.58 -25.42 2.92
CA ALA A 39 -1.85 -26.01 3.32
C ALA A 39 -2.82 -26.20 2.14
N ALA A 40 -2.51 -25.64 0.97
CA ALA A 40 -3.33 -25.67 -0.24
C ALA A 40 -3.03 -26.73 -1.29
N GLY A 41 -1.88 -27.38 -1.17
CA GLY A 41 -1.52 -28.48 -2.06
C GLY A 41 -2.34 -29.76 -1.85
N GLU A 42 -3.04 -29.91 -0.72
CA GLU A 42 -3.70 -31.17 -0.34
C GLU A 42 -5.12 -31.33 -0.92
N TYR A 43 -5.77 -30.26 -1.40
CA TYR A 43 -7.16 -30.33 -1.89
C TYR A 43 -7.32 -30.89 -3.31
N TRP A 44 -6.22 -31.06 -4.05
CA TRP A 44 -6.23 -31.44 -5.46
C TRP A 44 -5.74 -32.88 -5.72
N ARG A 45 -5.88 -33.78 -4.73
CA ARG A 45 -5.68 -35.21 -4.97
C ARG A 45 -6.97 -35.86 -5.45
N LEU A 46 -7.10 -35.98 -6.77
CA LEU A 46 -8.09 -36.85 -7.40
C LEU A 46 -7.62 -38.30 -7.23
N ASP A 47 -8.34 -39.09 -6.44
CA ASP A 47 -8.08 -40.53 -6.29
C ASP A 47 -8.67 -41.26 -7.52
N PRO A 48 -7.84 -41.83 -8.42
CA PRO A 48 -8.31 -42.40 -9.69
C PRO A 48 -9.09 -43.72 -9.51
N THR A 49 -9.24 -44.23 -8.28
CA THR A 49 -9.95 -45.48 -7.99
C THR A 49 -11.36 -45.31 -7.42
N ALA A 50 -11.80 -44.08 -7.18
CA ALA A 50 -13.15 -43.79 -6.69
C ALA A 50 -14.19 -43.91 -7.82
N ALA A 51 -14.55 -45.14 -8.19
CA ALA A 51 -15.69 -45.41 -9.07
C ALA A 51 -17.01 -45.21 -8.29
N PRO A 52 -17.98 -44.44 -8.81
CA PRO A 52 -19.32 -44.39 -8.22
C PRO A 52 -19.98 -45.76 -8.36
N THR A 53 -20.22 -46.42 -7.23
CA THR A 53 -20.94 -47.70 -7.18
C THR A 53 -22.44 -47.41 -7.30
N PHE A 54 -23.06 -47.90 -8.37
CA PHE A 54 -24.50 -47.89 -8.52
C PHE A 54 -25.07 -49.11 -7.78
N ASP A 55 -25.95 -48.88 -6.80
CA ASP A 55 -26.69 -49.95 -6.12
C ASP A 55 -27.70 -50.56 -7.10
N ALA A 56 -27.45 -51.79 -7.55
CA ALA A 56 -28.46 -52.61 -8.20
C ALA A 56 -29.42 -53.16 -7.14
N PRO A 57 -30.75 -53.28 -7.40
CA PRO A 57 -31.66 -53.89 -6.45
C PRO A 57 -31.28 -55.37 -6.26
N VAL A 58 -30.73 -55.69 -5.08
CA VAL A 58 -30.42 -57.07 -4.69
C VAL A 58 -31.72 -57.75 -4.29
N LEU A 59 -32.08 -58.83 -5.00
CA LEU A 59 -33.15 -59.73 -4.56
C LEU A 59 -32.72 -60.38 -3.23
N PRO A 60 -33.56 -60.39 -2.18
CA PRO A 60 -33.13 -60.91 -0.89
C PRO A 60 -32.79 -62.41 -0.99
N PRO A 61 -31.61 -62.85 -0.52
CA PRO A 61 -31.27 -64.27 -0.48
C PRO A 61 -32.11 -65.01 0.57
N PRO A 62 -32.34 -66.33 0.43
CA PRO A 62 -33.04 -67.13 1.42
C PRO A 62 -32.29 -67.09 2.77
N PRO A 63 -33.00 -67.17 3.92
CA PRO A 63 -32.39 -67.00 5.22
C PRO A 63 -31.34 -68.11 5.49
N PRO A 64 -30.12 -67.75 5.95
CA PRO A 64 -29.08 -68.72 6.27
C PRO A 64 -29.39 -69.47 7.58
N PRO A 65 -28.84 -70.69 7.77
CA PRO A 65 -28.87 -71.39 9.06
C PRO A 65 -28.09 -70.60 10.13
N PRO A 66 -28.39 -70.77 11.43
CA PRO A 66 -27.81 -69.94 12.49
C PRO A 66 -26.29 -70.09 12.59
N ASP A 67 -25.61 -68.94 12.67
CA ASP A 67 -24.14 -68.82 12.66
C ASP A 67 -23.45 -69.34 13.93
N PRO A 68 -22.24 -69.95 13.82
CA PRO A 68 -21.29 -69.97 14.91
C PRO A 68 -20.62 -68.60 15.10
N ALA A 69 -20.30 -68.29 16.36
CA ALA A 69 -19.89 -66.99 16.91
C ALA A 69 -18.93 -66.10 16.06
N PRO A 70 -19.07 -64.77 16.14
CA PRO A 70 -18.26 -63.84 15.34
C PRO A 70 -16.80 -63.87 15.75
N SER A 71 -15.92 -64.23 14.79
CA SER A 71 -14.50 -63.92 14.88
C SER A 71 -14.30 -62.45 14.55
N MET A 72 -14.05 -61.63 15.57
CA MET A 72 -13.66 -60.23 15.37
C MET A 72 -12.25 -60.17 14.77
N LEU A 73 -12.14 -59.76 13.51
CA LEU A 73 -10.87 -59.30 12.95
C LEU A 73 -10.56 -57.91 13.54
N PRO A 74 -9.29 -57.61 13.89
CA PRO A 74 -8.92 -56.28 14.34
C PRO A 74 -9.10 -55.29 13.18
N VAL A 75 -10.02 -54.35 13.34
CA VAL A 75 -10.07 -53.15 12.49
C VAL A 75 -8.79 -52.36 12.76
N PRO A 76 -7.92 -52.09 11.77
CA PRO A 76 -6.79 -51.20 11.98
C PRO A 76 -7.33 -49.82 12.41
N PRO A 77 -6.73 -49.15 13.40
CA PRO A 77 -7.18 -47.81 13.78
C PRO A 77 -7.09 -46.94 12.53
N GLY A 78 -8.23 -46.41 12.10
CA GLY A 78 -8.26 -45.37 11.08
C GLY A 78 -7.30 -44.29 11.53
N THR A 79 -6.21 -44.13 10.79
CA THR A 79 -5.28 -43.02 10.92
C THR A 79 -6.14 -41.77 10.89
N GLY A 80 -6.25 -41.10 12.04
CA GLY A 80 -7.10 -39.94 12.21
C GLY A 80 -6.88 -39.00 11.04
N ALA A 81 -7.96 -38.72 10.30
CA ALA A 81 -7.99 -37.59 9.38
C ALA A 81 -7.41 -36.42 10.16
N GLY A 82 -6.22 -35.95 9.73
CA GLY A 82 -5.49 -34.90 10.42
C GLY A 82 -6.44 -33.75 10.62
N SER A 83 -6.92 -33.59 11.86
CA SER A 83 -7.80 -32.50 12.21
C SER A 83 -6.97 -31.25 11.98
N THR A 84 -7.18 -30.56 10.85
CA THR A 84 -6.61 -29.25 10.61
C THR A 84 -6.88 -28.46 11.88
N PRO A 85 -5.85 -28.03 12.61
CA PRO A 85 -6.04 -27.45 13.92
C PRO A 85 -6.78 -26.14 13.73
N TRP A 86 -8.10 -26.17 13.90
CA TRP A 86 -9.00 -25.02 13.78
C TRP A 86 -8.54 -23.86 14.69
N PHE A 87 -7.78 -24.17 15.75
CA PHE A 87 -7.12 -23.20 16.62
C PHE A 87 -6.05 -22.36 15.89
N LEU A 88 -5.33 -22.89 14.88
CA LEU A 88 -4.41 -22.09 14.07
C LEU A 88 -5.15 -21.10 13.18
N LEU A 89 -6.29 -21.50 12.60
CA LEU A 89 -7.16 -20.60 11.85
C LEU A 89 -7.74 -19.52 12.77
N ALA A 90 -8.21 -19.90 13.96
CA ALA A 90 -8.69 -18.95 14.96
C ALA A 90 -7.60 -17.96 15.40
N LEU A 91 -6.36 -18.44 15.57
CA LEU A 91 -5.20 -17.60 15.92
C LEU A 91 -4.82 -16.63 14.79
N LEU A 92 -4.88 -17.08 13.53
CA LEU A 92 -4.66 -16.23 12.35
C LEU A 92 -5.72 -15.13 12.27
N VAL A 93 -7.00 -15.49 12.41
CA VAL A 93 -8.10 -14.52 12.41
C VAL A 93 -7.94 -13.53 13.55
N LEU A 94 -7.60 -13.99 14.74
CA LEU A 94 -7.32 -13.12 15.90
C LEU A 94 -6.15 -12.16 15.62
N ALA A 95 -5.05 -12.65 15.03
CA ALA A 95 -3.91 -11.82 14.67
C ALA A 95 -4.27 -10.74 13.64
N VAL A 96 -5.08 -11.08 12.64
CA VAL A 96 -5.59 -10.12 11.65
C VAL A 96 -6.50 -9.08 12.31
N VAL A 97 -7.40 -9.49 13.20
CA VAL A 97 -8.29 -8.58 13.94
C VAL A 97 -7.48 -7.62 14.81
N LEU A 98 -6.47 -8.10 15.52
CA LEU A 98 -5.58 -7.25 16.33
C LEU A 98 -4.76 -6.29 15.48
N LEU A 99 -4.28 -6.73 14.31
CA LEU A 99 -3.61 -5.86 13.35
C LEU A 99 -4.53 -4.73 12.87
N LEU A 100 -5.76 -5.05 12.49
CA LEU A 100 -6.77 -4.08 12.03
C LEU A 100 -7.18 -3.10 13.14
N LEU A 101 -7.32 -3.58 14.37
CA LEU A 101 -7.60 -2.73 15.53
C LEU A 101 -6.41 -1.81 15.84
N GLY A 102 -5.18 -2.32 15.75
CA GLY A 102 -3.96 -1.54 15.95
C GLY A 102 -3.79 -0.44 14.90
N THR A 103 -4.02 -0.76 13.62
CA THR A 103 -3.99 0.24 12.54
C THR A 103 -5.13 1.25 12.68
N ALA A 104 -6.35 0.82 12.98
CA ALA A 104 -7.48 1.72 13.21
C ALA A 104 -7.26 2.64 14.42
N TYR A 105 -6.67 2.12 15.50
CA TYR A 105 -6.32 2.91 16.69
C TYR A 105 -5.23 3.94 16.38
N ALA A 106 -4.16 3.53 15.66
CA ALA A 106 -3.12 4.44 15.23
C ALA A 106 -3.66 5.56 14.32
N VAL A 107 -4.51 5.21 13.33
CA VAL A 107 -5.19 6.18 12.47
C VAL A 107 -6.08 7.11 13.28
N ARG A 108 -6.88 6.59 14.23
CA ARG A 108 -7.70 7.42 15.12
C ARG A 108 -6.88 8.35 15.99
N GLN A 109 -5.74 7.91 16.51
CA GLN A 109 -4.87 8.75 17.33
C GLN A 109 -4.21 9.87 16.50
N MET A 110 -3.84 9.58 15.25
CA MET A 110 -3.38 10.60 14.29
C MET A 110 -4.49 11.57 13.86
N LEU A 111 -5.76 11.13 13.83
CA LEU A 111 -6.90 11.99 13.55
C LEU A 111 -7.34 12.80 14.79
N ALA A 112 -7.21 12.23 15.99
CA ALA A 112 -7.54 12.91 17.24
C ALA A 112 -6.55 14.04 17.56
N GLY A 113 -5.29 13.91 17.13
CA GLY A 113 -4.32 15.01 17.14
C GLY A 113 -4.61 16.13 16.12
N ARG A 114 -5.57 15.95 15.21
CA ARG A 114 -6.04 16.97 14.24
C ARG A 114 -7.32 17.69 14.69
N ALA A 115 -7.90 17.31 15.82
CA ALA A 115 -9.03 18.02 16.40
C ALA A 115 -8.52 19.15 17.30
N GLU A 116 -7.99 20.21 16.70
CA GLU A 116 -7.84 21.47 17.45
C GLU A 116 -9.24 22.00 17.82
N PRO A 117 -9.42 22.53 19.04
CA PRO A 117 -10.68 23.14 19.46
C PRO A 117 -10.97 24.37 18.60
N MET A 118 -12.14 24.37 17.97
CA MET A 118 -12.64 25.41 17.07
C MET A 118 -12.45 26.82 17.65
N PRO A 119 -11.67 27.71 17.01
CA PRO A 119 -11.63 29.13 17.36
C PRO A 119 -12.99 29.81 17.10
N GLU A 120 -13.34 30.73 17.99
CA GLU A 120 -14.57 31.54 17.97
C GLU A 120 -14.89 32.19 16.61
N PRO A 121 -16.19 32.45 16.31
CA PRO A 121 -16.60 32.99 15.03
C PRO A 121 -16.12 34.44 14.86
N MET A 122 -15.27 34.70 13.85
CA MET A 122 -14.89 36.04 13.41
C MET A 122 -15.73 36.54 12.23
N ASP A 123 -15.91 37.87 12.21
CA ASP A 123 -16.74 38.71 11.34
C ASP A 123 -16.55 38.49 9.81
N PRO A 124 -17.62 38.55 8.99
CA PRO A 124 -17.63 38.14 7.59
C PRO A 124 -17.19 39.21 6.56
N ASP A 125 -16.33 40.16 6.92
CA ASP A 125 -16.04 41.34 6.05
C ASP A 125 -14.66 41.39 5.38
N ILE A 126 -13.92 40.27 5.30
CA ILE A 126 -12.71 40.18 4.44
C ILE A 126 -12.81 38.94 3.53
N LEU A 127 -13.49 39.09 2.39
CA LEU A 127 -13.30 38.24 1.22
C LEU A 127 -12.11 38.76 0.41
N VAL A 128 -10.91 38.62 0.96
CA VAL A 128 -9.66 38.66 0.18
C VAL A 128 -9.24 37.23 -0.05
N SER A 129 -9.00 36.90 -1.33
CA SER A 129 -8.35 35.69 -1.88
C SER A 129 -8.06 34.60 -0.85
N GLY A 130 -8.75 33.47 -1.01
CA GLY A 130 -8.67 32.25 -0.18
C GLY A 130 -7.49 32.25 0.80
N VAL A 131 -7.82 32.33 2.08
CA VAL A 131 -6.86 32.07 3.16
C VAL A 131 -6.42 30.61 3.02
N HIS A 132 -5.39 30.40 2.21
CA HIS A 132 -4.73 29.12 2.00
C HIS A 132 -3.86 28.87 3.22
N ALA A 133 -4.46 28.23 4.23
CA ALA A 133 -3.78 27.79 5.44
C ALA A 133 -2.71 26.73 5.10
N ALA A 134 -1.51 27.22 4.78
CA ALA A 134 -0.18 26.72 5.11
C ALA A 134 0.81 27.55 4.28
N ALA A 135 1.16 28.74 4.75
CA ALA A 135 2.33 29.48 4.25
C ALA A 135 3.61 28.80 4.74
N GLY A 136 3.76 27.51 4.47
CA GLY A 136 5.02 26.80 4.62
C GLY A 136 5.93 27.17 3.45
N THR A 137 7.23 27.17 3.68
CA THR A 137 8.22 27.08 2.60
C THR A 137 8.44 25.59 2.32
N ILE A 138 8.34 25.14 1.06
CA ILE A 138 8.75 23.78 0.69
C ILE A 138 10.28 23.72 0.72
N ASP A 139 10.83 22.66 1.30
CA ASP A 139 12.25 22.39 1.20
C ASP A 139 12.57 21.85 -0.21
N LEU A 140 13.32 22.61 -1.01
CA LEU A 140 13.52 22.30 -2.43
C LEU A 140 14.22 20.95 -2.66
N PRO A 141 15.28 20.57 -1.92
CA PRO A 141 15.91 19.26 -2.02
C PRO A 141 14.93 18.10 -1.81
N VAL A 142 13.97 18.26 -0.90
CA VAL A 142 12.93 17.25 -0.65
C VAL A 142 12.03 17.08 -1.87
N LEU A 143 11.65 18.19 -2.52
CA LEU A 143 10.82 18.14 -3.71
C LEU A 143 11.58 17.54 -4.90
N VAL A 144 12.89 17.76 -4.99
CA VAL A 144 13.76 17.06 -5.96
C VAL A 144 13.71 15.56 -5.73
N ASP A 145 14.01 15.10 -4.51
CA ASP A 145 13.98 13.68 -4.15
C ASP A 145 12.61 13.04 -4.46
N ALA A 146 11.52 13.76 -4.19
CA ALA A 146 10.16 13.33 -4.48
C ALA A 146 9.92 13.15 -5.99
N VAL A 147 10.37 14.10 -6.81
CA VAL A 147 10.20 14.05 -8.27
C VAL A 147 11.07 12.96 -8.89
N GLU A 148 12.28 12.76 -8.40
CA GLU A 148 13.13 11.64 -8.82
C GLU A 148 12.52 10.28 -8.46
N ALA A 149 11.98 10.15 -7.25
CA ALA A 149 11.27 8.95 -6.84
C ALA A 149 10.01 8.71 -7.71
N ALA A 150 9.27 9.77 -8.04
CA ALA A 150 8.13 9.71 -8.94
C ALA A 150 8.53 9.26 -10.36
N LEU A 151 9.66 9.73 -10.88
CA LEU A 151 10.23 9.24 -12.16
C LEU A 151 10.56 7.75 -12.11
N ALA A 152 11.24 7.29 -11.05
CA ALA A 152 11.54 5.88 -10.88
C ALA A 152 10.25 5.03 -10.76
N ARG A 153 9.23 5.57 -10.09
CA ARG A 153 7.94 4.89 -9.91
C ARG A 153 7.13 4.81 -11.20
N LEU A 154 7.22 5.84 -12.05
CA LEU A 154 6.65 5.86 -13.39
C LEU A 154 7.20 4.70 -14.23
N ASP A 155 8.49 4.42 -14.09
CA ASP A 155 9.21 3.39 -14.88
C ASP A 155 8.95 1.96 -14.42
N ALA A 156 8.71 1.80 -13.12
CA ALA A 156 8.48 0.49 -12.52
C ALA A 156 7.06 -0.05 -12.73
N ALA A 157 6.12 0.75 -13.23
CA ALA A 157 4.72 0.36 -13.33
C ALA A 157 4.42 -0.59 -14.50
N GLY A 158 3.53 -1.55 -14.27
CA GLY A 158 3.15 -2.55 -15.28
C GLY A 158 2.19 -2.03 -16.36
N THR A 159 1.45 -0.95 -16.10
CA THR A 159 0.51 -0.35 -17.06
C THR A 159 0.71 1.16 -17.17
N PRO A 160 0.41 1.78 -18.33
CA PRO A 160 0.50 3.24 -18.49
C PRO A 160 -0.35 4.05 -17.51
N THR A 161 -1.57 3.57 -17.22
CA THR A 161 -2.46 4.22 -16.26
C THR A 161 -1.87 4.17 -14.86
N ASP A 162 -1.42 2.98 -14.41
CA ASP A 162 -0.82 2.83 -13.09
C ASP A 162 0.48 3.61 -12.95
N ALA A 163 1.25 3.76 -14.03
CA ALA A 163 2.47 4.56 -14.04
C ALA A 163 2.17 6.00 -13.63
N VAL A 164 1.25 6.66 -14.32
CA VAL A 164 0.91 8.07 -14.09
C VAL A 164 0.28 8.25 -12.72
N VAL A 165 -0.64 7.37 -12.32
CA VAL A 165 -1.31 7.45 -11.01
C VAL A 165 -0.30 7.23 -9.87
N ALA A 166 0.58 6.24 -9.98
CA ALA A 166 1.54 5.94 -8.93
C ALA A 166 2.62 7.03 -8.79
N ALA A 167 3.09 7.60 -9.90
CA ALA A 167 4.01 8.73 -9.85
C ALA A 167 3.36 9.93 -9.15
N TRP A 168 2.10 10.24 -9.47
CA TRP A 168 1.35 11.32 -8.83
C TRP A 168 1.14 11.08 -7.32
N VAL A 169 0.72 9.88 -6.93
CA VAL A 169 0.52 9.53 -5.51
C VAL A 169 1.84 9.61 -4.74
N LEU A 170 2.95 9.20 -5.34
CA LEU A 170 4.25 9.27 -4.69
C LEU A 170 4.70 10.72 -4.44
N LEU A 171 4.39 11.65 -5.34
CA LEU A 171 4.60 13.09 -5.08
C LEU A 171 3.80 13.58 -3.88
N GLU A 172 2.53 13.16 -3.76
CA GLU A 172 1.69 13.53 -2.61
C GLU A 172 2.22 12.93 -1.31
N GLU A 173 2.60 11.65 -1.32
CA GLU A 173 3.15 10.95 -0.15
C GLU A 173 4.47 11.58 0.30
N ALA A 174 5.34 11.93 -0.65
CA ALA A 174 6.59 12.60 -0.34
C ALA A 174 6.34 13.99 0.27
N ALA A 175 5.43 14.79 -0.29
CA ALA A 175 5.08 16.07 0.30
C ALA A 175 4.53 15.93 1.74
N ALA A 176 3.62 14.98 1.96
CA ALA A 176 3.07 14.69 3.28
C ALA A 176 4.13 14.23 4.29
N ALA A 177 5.09 13.41 3.86
CA ALA A 177 6.20 12.96 4.70
C ALA A 177 7.06 14.11 5.23
N HIS A 178 7.03 15.27 4.57
CA HIS A 178 7.78 16.47 4.93
C HIS A 178 6.88 17.59 5.49
N GLY A 179 5.69 17.24 5.99
CA GLY A 179 4.81 18.14 6.72
C GLY A 179 3.88 18.98 5.85
N TRP A 180 3.92 18.80 4.52
CA TRP A 180 2.94 19.37 3.60
C TRP A 180 1.77 18.41 3.49
N GLU A 181 0.86 18.46 4.46
CA GLU A 181 -0.33 17.62 4.46
C GLU A 181 -1.50 18.30 3.74
N ARG A 182 -2.27 17.49 3.01
CA ARG A 182 -3.50 17.92 2.37
C ARG A 182 -4.57 18.24 3.41
N HIS A 183 -5.25 19.38 3.27
CA HIS A 183 -6.41 19.70 4.10
C HIS A 183 -7.53 18.66 3.88
N PRO A 184 -8.34 18.29 4.89
CA PRO A 184 -9.36 17.26 4.75
C PRO A 184 -10.37 17.49 3.61
N SER A 185 -10.69 18.76 3.30
CA SER A 185 -11.58 19.13 2.19
C SER A 185 -10.86 19.37 0.85
N GLN A 186 -9.53 19.41 0.85
CA GLN A 186 -8.74 19.68 -0.34
C GLN A 186 -8.62 18.41 -1.18
N THR A 187 -8.84 18.55 -2.49
CA THR A 187 -8.69 17.45 -3.43
C THR A 187 -7.21 17.18 -3.73
N SER A 188 -6.91 15.95 -4.16
CA SER A 188 -5.58 15.53 -4.62
C SER A 188 -4.99 16.49 -5.68
N THR A 189 -5.81 16.93 -6.64
CA THR A 189 -5.36 17.87 -7.67
C THR A 189 -5.09 19.27 -7.14
N GLU A 190 -5.92 19.79 -6.23
CA GLU A 190 -5.70 21.09 -5.60
C GLU A 190 -4.43 21.09 -4.74
N PHE A 191 -4.19 20.01 -4.00
CA PHE A 191 -3.00 19.85 -3.17
C PHE A 191 -1.72 19.90 -4.01
N THR A 192 -1.60 19.04 -5.03
CA THR A 192 -0.39 19.02 -5.86
C THR A 192 -0.23 20.29 -6.69
N ALA A 193 -1.34 20.92 -7.10
CA ALA A 193 -1.27 22.23 -7.75
C ALA A 193 -0.68 23.28 -6.80
N GLN A 194 -1.16 23.36 -5.56
CA GLN A 194 -0.60 24.26 -4.54
C GLN A 194 0.86 23.94 -4.25
N LEU A 195 1.21 22.65 -4.11
CA LEU A 195 2.57 22.17 -3.89
C LEU A 195 3.53 22.66 -4.97
N LEU A 196 3.12 22.55 -6.24
CA LEU A 196 3.98 22.92 -7.36
C LEU A 196 3.98 24.43 -7.62
N ASP A 197 2.90 25.15 -7.29
CA ASP A 197 2.78 26.61 -7.46
C ASP A 197 3.70 27.39 -6.50
N VAL A 198 3.96 26.86 -5.31
CA VAL A 198 4.91 27.45 -4.35
C VAL A 198 6.36 27.01 -4.60
N SER A 199 6.62 26.27 -5.67
CA SER A 199 7.94 25.77 -6.08
C SER A 199 8.38 26.41 -7.42
N PRO A 200 9.67 26.35 -7.80
CA PRO A 200 10.11 26.82 -9.11
C PRO A 200 9.74 25.87 -10.27
N ALA A 201 8.79 24.95 -10.09
CA ALA A 201 8.34 24.02 -11.12
C ALA A 201 7.68 24.75 -12.30
N PRO A 202 7.99 24.42 -13.57
CA PRO A 202 7.41 25.12 -14.70
C PRO A 202 5.91 24.84 -14.85
N PRO A 203 5.06 25.87 -14.99
CA PRO A 203 3.60 25.73 -14.94
C PRO A 203 3.04 24.85 -16.06
N GLU A 204 3.65 24.86 -17.24
CA GLU A 204 3.25 24.02 -18.39
C GLU A 204 3.46 22.52 -18.13
N HIS A 205 4.54 22.15 -17.44
CA HIS A 205 4.85 20.77 -17.10
C HIS A 205 3.98 20.28 -15.95
N THR A 206 3.73 21.14 -14.95
CA THR A 206 2.74 20.92 -13.89
C THR A 206 1.33 20.69 -14.46
N ALA A 207 0.91 21.52 -15.41
CA ALA A 207 -0.40 21.39 -16.08
C ALA A 207 -0.49 20.09 -16.90
N THR A 208 0.58 19.71 -17.60
CA THR A 208 0.66 18.45 -18.35
C THR A 208 0.50 17.26 -17.42
N LEU A 209 1.27 17.20 -16.34
CA LEU A 209 1.22 16.11 -15.38
C LEU A 209 -0.18 15.98 -14.74
N ARG A 210 -0.78 17.11 -14.36
CA ARG A 210 -2.16 17.17 -13.85
C ARG A 210 -3.18 16.64 -14.85
N GLY A 211 -3.09 17.04 -16.12
CA GLY A 211 -4.00 16.57 -17.17
C GLY A 211 -3.90 15.06 -17.41
N LEU A 212 -2.67 14.52 -17.38
CA LEU A 212 -2.44 13.08 -17.52
C LEU A 212 -3.00 12.29 -16.34
N TYR A 213 -2.83 12.78 -15.12
CA TYR A 213 -3.43 12.18 -13.93
C TYR A 213 -4.96 12.19 -13.99
N GLN A 214 -5.55 13.32 -14.38
CA GLN A 214 -7.00 13.43 -14.53
C GLN A 214 -7.55 12.46 -15.59
N ARG A 215 -6.89 12.36 -16.75
CA ARG A 215 -7.22 11.35 -17.77
C ARG A 215 -7.15 9.94 -17.20
N ALA A 216 -6.08 9.62 -16.49
CA ALA A 216 -5.85 8.29 -15.92
C ALA A 216 -6.93 7.89 -14.90
N ARG A 217 -7.48 8.85 -14.13
CA ARG A 217 -8.34 8.57 -12.98
C ARG A 217 -9.83 8.82 -13.21
N PHE A 218 -10.17 9.76 -14.09
CA PHE A 218 -11.54 10.27 -14.23
C PHE A 218 -12.10 10.17 -15.65
N THR A 219 -11.41 9.50 -16.56
CA THR A 219 -11.90 9.31 -17.94
C THR A 219 -11.82 7.84 -18.34
N ASP A 220 -12.70 7.42 -19.26
CA ASP A 220 -12.63 6.10 -19.88
C ASP A 220 -11.63 6.03 -21.04
N HIS A 221 -10.91 7.14 -21.31
CA HIS A 221 -9.91 7.19 -22.37
C HIS A 221 -8.59 6.56 -21.90
N PRO A 222 -8.06 5.55 -22.60
CA PRO A 222 -6.87 4.85 -22.15
C PRO A 222 -5.65 5.77 -22.13
N VAL A 223 -4.85 5.66 -21.07
CA VAL A 223 -3.50 6.21 -21.04
C VAL A 223 -2.61 5.33 -21.92
N THR A 224 -1.82 5.94 -22.80
CA THR A 224 -0.97 5.24 -23.77
C THR A 224 0.50 5.35 -23.35
N PRO A 225 1.40 4.55 -23.93
CA PRO A 225 2.84 4.73 -23.71
C PRO A 225 3.36 6.14 -24.07
N GLU A 226 2.74 6.79 -25.06
CA GLU A 226 3.04 8.18 -25.42
C GLU A 226 2.73 9.14 -24.27
N HIS A 227 1.60 8.94 -23.58
CA HIS A 227 1.27 9.73 -22.38
C HIS A 227 2.27 9.48 -21.24
N VAL A 228 2.81 8.28 -21.10
CA VAL A 228 3.87 8.00 -20.11
C VAL A 228 5.17 8.73 -20.49
N ALA A 229 5.52 8.78 -21.77
CA ALA A 229 6.67 9.57 -22.24
C ALA A 229 6.48 11.08 -22.00
N GLN A 230 5.24 11.58 -22.14
CA GLN A 230 4.89 12.96 -21.79
C GLN A 230 5.00 13.21 -20.28
N ALA A 231 4.50 12.30 -19.44
CA ALA A 231 4.63 12.38 -17.98
C ALA A 231 6.10 12.38 -17.55
N ARG A 232 6.94 11.52 -18.16
CA ARG A 232 8.38 11.47 -17.93
C ARG A 232 9.04 12.81 -18.27
N THR A 233 8.72 13.35 -19.45
CA THR A 233 9.27 14.65 -19.89
C THR A 233 8.89 15.77 -18.92
N ALA A 234 7.62 15.79 -18.47
CA ALA A 234 7.15 16.79 -17.51
C ALA A 234 7.86 16.67 -16.16
N LEU A 235 7.94 15.46 -15.59
CA LEU A 235 8.64 15.23 -14.33
C LEU A 235 10.14 15.56 -14.41
N ALA A 236 10.82 15.20 -15.51
CA ALA A 236 12.23 15.52 -15.70
C ALA A 236 12.48 17.04 -15.86
N ALA A 237 11.55 17.77 -16.48
CA ALA A 237 11.63 19.22 -16.55
C ALA A 237 11.40 19.88 -15.20
N ILE A 238 10.46 19.36 -14.41
CA ILE A 238 10.23 19.80 -13.03
C ILE A 238 11.49 19.57 -12.19
N ALA A 239 12.09 18.37 -12.24
CA ALA A 239 13.33 18.06 -11.51
C ALA A 239 14.46 19.05 -11.85
N ARG A 240 14.72 19.29 -13.14
CA ARG A 240 15.75 20.25 -13.59
C ARG A 240 15.52 21.67 -13.05
N ALA A 241 14.27 22.13 -13.06
CA ALA A 241 13.93 23.46 -12.57
C ALA A 241 14.14 23.58 -11.06
N LEU A 242 13.84 22.51 -10.31
CA LEU A 242 14.07 22.45 -8.87
C LEU A 242 15.57 22.41 -8.51
N ASP A 243 16.38 21.76 -9.34
CA ASP A 243 17.86 21.73 -9.21
C ASP A 243 18.53 23.07 -9.58
N GLY A 244 17.77 24.04 -10.09
CA GLY A 244 18.31 25.32 -10.57
C GLY A 244 19.04 25.21 -11.91
N ALA A 245 18.84 24.13 -12.66
CA ALA A 245 19.38 23.97 -14.01
C ALA A 245 18.52 24.76 -15.02
N PRO A 246 19.12 25.57 -15.93
CA PRO A 246 18.36 26.27 -16.96
C PRO A 246 17.67 25.28 -17.92
N ALA A 247 16.48 25.67 -18.39
CA ALA A 247 15.59 24.88 -19.24
C ALA A 247 16.20 24.51 -20.60
#